data_AF-A0A661SB14-F1
#
_entry.id   AF-A0A661SB14-F1
#
_cell.length_a   1.000
_cell.length_b   1.000
_cell.length_c   1.000
_cell.angle_alpha   90.00
_cell.angle_beta   90.00
_cell.angle_gamma   90.00
#
_symmetry.space_group_name_H-M   'P 1'
#
loop_
_entity.id
_entity.type
_entity.pdbx_description
1 polymer ?
#
loop_
_entity_poly.entity_id
_entity_poly.type
_entity_poly.pdbx_seq_one_letter_code
_entity_poly.pdbx_strand_id
1 'polypeptide(L)'
;MKKKLFICKGLVLNTLCAYILMGIWGCAVTPKRMTSIKNIPGSFDKGTIISTQTGQPVSFENFLVDLSRVRVVYIGETHTNQSHHDIQLRVIKELFK
;
A
#
# COMPACT_ATOMS: atom_id res chain seq x y z
N MET A 1 20.02 38.27 45.83
CA MET A 1 18.73 37.62 45.48
C MET A 1 18.55 37.22 44.00
N LYS A 2 19.45 37.53 43.06
CA LYS A 2 19.23 37.28 41.61
C LYS A 2 19.48 35.83 41.13
N LYS A 3 20.24 35.02 41.88
CA LYS A 3 20.58 33.63 41.49
C LYS A 3 19.39 32.66 41.53
N LYS A 4 18.50 32.75 42.53
CA LYS A 4 17.33 31.88 42.66
C LYS A 4 16.28 32.09 41.56
N LEU A 5 16.14 33.33 41.07
CA LEU A 5 15.21 33.68 40.00
C LEU A 5 15.66 33.16 38.63
N PHE A 6 16.98 33.10 38.38
CA PHE A 6 17.54 32.58 37.13
C PHE A 6 17.45 31.05 37.04
N ILE A 7 17.66 30.35 38.15
CA ILE A 7 17.53 28.88 38.25
C ILE A 7 16.08 28.45 38.01
N CYS A 8 15.11 29.21 38.51
CA CYS A 8 13.69 28.90 38.35
C CYS A 8 13.20 29.13 36.90
N LYS A 9 13.67 30.19 36.22
CA LYS A 9 13.35 30.44 34.81
C LYS A 9 14.00 29.43 33.86
N GLY A 10 15.24 29.02 34.12
CA GLY A 10 15.93 27.99 33.32
C GLY A 10 15.29 26.61 33.48
N LEU A 11 14.86 26.26 34.70
CA LEU A 11 14.19 24.99 34.98
C LEU A 11 12.80 24.91 34.32
N VAL A 12 12.02 25.99 34.36
CA VAL A 12 10.70 26.08 33.72
C VAL A 12 10.80 26.08 32.19
N LEU A 13 11.82 26.75 31.62
CA LEU A 13 12.04 26.74 30.17
C LEU A 13 12.46 25.34 29.66
N ASN A 14 13.28 24.63 30.43
CA ASN A 14 13.75 23.30 30.06
C ASN A 14 12.64 22.24 30.14
N THR A 15 11.74 22.34 31.13
CA THR A 15 10.56 21.46 31.20
C THR A 15 9.55 21.77 30.09
N LEU A 16 9.36 23.05 29.72
CA LEU A 16 8.49 23.45 28.61
C LEU A 16 9.01 22.93 27.26
N CYS A 17 10.32 23.04 27.01
CA CYS A 17 10.95 22.50 25.80
C CYS A 17 10.86 20.97 25.72
N ALA A 18 10.96 20.26 26.85
CA ALA A 18 10.80 18.81 26.91
C ALA A 18 9.37 18.35 26.55
N TYR A 19 8.34 19.09 26.98
CA TYR A 19 6.95 18.81 26.59
C TYR A 19 6.68 19.04 25.09
N ILE A 20 7.32 20.05 24.50
CA ILE A 20 7.19 20.34 23.06
C ILE A 20 7.89 19.27 22.20
N LEU A 21 9.05 18.77 22.63
CA LEU A 21 9.79 17.72 21.93
C LEU A 21 9.11 16.34 21.98
N MET A 22 8.24 16.08 22.96
CA MET A 22 7.44 14.84 23.03
C MET A 22 6.24 14.81 22.08
N GLY A 23 5.80 15.95 21.55
CA GLY A 23 4.62 16.05 20.68
C GLY A 23 4.82 15.62 19.24
N ILE A 24 6.07 15.35 18.81
CA ILE A 24 6.43 15.14 17.39
C ILE A 24 6.55 13.65 17.00
N TRP A 25 6.26 12.72 17.92
CA TRP A 25 6.52 11.28 17.75
C TRP A 25 5.27 10.42 17.47
N GLY A 26 4.18 11.01 16.99
CA GLY A 26 2.92 10.29 16.83
C GLY A 26 2.22 10.56 15.51
N CYS A 27 2.69 9.93 14.43
CA CYS A 27 1.84 9.41 13.35
C CYS A 27 2.67 8.51 12.44
N ALA A 28 2.98 7.30 12.90
CA ALA A 28 3.34 6.22 12.00
C ALA A 28 2.07 5.86 11.20
N VAL A 29 1.87 6.52 10.06
CA VAL A 29 0.85 6.13 9.08
C VAL A 29 1.23 4.74 8.60
N THR A 30 0.58 3.73 9.19
CA THR A 30 0.76 2.35 8.75
C THR A 30 0.01 2.25 7.42
N PRO A 31 0.67 2.02 6.28
CA PRO A 31 -0.02 1.88 5.02
C PRO A 31 -0.99 0.70 5.15
N LYS A 32 -2.27 0.95 4.88
CA LYS A 32 -3.34 -0.03 4.98
C LYS A 32 -3.16 -1.07 3.88
N ARG A 33 -2.30 -2.07 4.10
CA ARG A 33 -2.20 -3.24 3.25
C ARG A 33 -3.40 -4.13 3.55
N MET A 34 -4.41 -4.11 2.69
CA MET A 34 -5.62 -4.89 2.91
C MET A 34 -6.14 -5.45 1.61
N THR A 35 -5.64 -6.64 1.27
CA THR A 35 -6.43 -7.74 0.71
C THR A 35 -5.67 -9.02 1.01
N SER A 36 -6.07 -9.71 2.08
CA SER A 36 -5.69 -11.11 2.26
C SER A 36 -6.57 -11.94 1.34
N ILE A 37 -5.94 -12.73 0.46
CA ILE A 37 -6.65 -13.62 -0.45
C ILE A 37 -6.78 -14.97 0.25
N LYS A 38 -7.99 -15.52 0.27
CA LYS A 38 -8.25 -16.83 0.90
C LYS A 38 -7.28 -17.86 0.32
N ASN A 39 -6.58 -18.59 1.20
CA ASN A 39 -5.60 -19.64 0.87
C ASN A 39 -4.29 -19.19 0.21
N ILE A 40 -4.01 -17.88 0.10
CA ILE A 40 -2.70 -17.37 -0.35
C ILE A 40 -2.08 -16.58 0.80
N PRO A 41 -0.97 -17.05 1.40
CA PRO A 41 -0.34 -16.33 2.50
C PRO A 41 0.25 -15.01 2.02
N GLY A 42 0.08 -13.96 2.83
CA GLY A 42 0.64 -12.64 2.57
C GLY A 42 -0.42 -11.53 2.51
N SER A 43 0.08 -10.31 2.32
CA SER A 43 -0.74 -9.13 2.06
C SER A 43 -0.25 -8.47 0.79
N PHE A 44 -1.19 -8.14 -0.09
CA PHE A 44 -0.90 -7.57 -1.40
C PHE A 44 -1.45 -6.15 -1.47
N ASP A 45 -0.81 -5.35 -2.31
CA ASP A 45 -1.27 -4.01 -2.62
C ASP A 45 -2.36 -4.07 -3.70
N LYS A 46 -3.18 -3.02 -3.77
CA LYS A 46 -4.21 -2.94 -4.79
C LYS A 46 -3.58 -2.94 -6.18
N GLY A 47 -4.09 -3.79 -7.07
CA GLY A 47 -3.60 -3.90 -8.45
C GLY A 47 -2.43 -4.85 -8.64
N THR A 48 -1.92 -5.49 -7.57
CA THR A 48 -0.97 -6.59 -7.71
C THR A 48 -1.63 -7.76 -8.47
N ILE A 49 -0.99 -8.21 -9.54
CA ILE A 49 -1.39 -9.42 -10.29
C ILE A 49 -0.72 -10.60 -9.62
N ILE A 50 -1.48 -11.65 -9.32
CA ILE A 50 -1.00 -12.78 -8.54
C ILE A 50 -1.27 -14.05 -9.33
N SER A 51 -0.26 -14.89 -9.48
CA SER A 51 -0.45 -16.24 -10.01
C SER A 51 -1.12 -17.09 -8.94
N THR A 52 -2.31 -17.61 -9.23
CA THR A 52 -3.02 -18.49 -8.31
C THR A 52 -2.33 -19.85 -8.16
N GLN A 53 -1.45 -20.22 -9.10
CA GLN A 53 -0.68 -21.47 -9.05
C GLN A 53 0.46 -21.37 -8.04
N THR A 54 1.18 -20.25 -8.00
CA THR A 54 2.38 -20.08 -7.14
C THR A 54 2.12 -19.22 -5.90
N GLY A 55 1.00 -18.49 -5.88
CA GLY A 55 0.70 -17.48 -4.85
C GLY A 55 1.60 -16.25 -4.91
N GLN A 56 2.43 -16.10 -5.94
CA GLN A 56 3.40 -15.02 -6.05
C GLN A 56 2.90 -13.89 -6.97
N PRO A 57 3.31 -12.64 -6.70
CA PRO A 57 3.12 -11.54 -7.63
C PRO A 57 3.74 -11.83 -9.00
N VAL A 58 3.08 -11.37 -10.05
CA VAL A 58 3.55 -11.47 -11.43
C VAL A 58 3.57 -10.07 -12.04
N SER A 59 4.59 -9.77 -12.85
CA SER A 59 4.59 -8.52 -13.61
C SER A 59 3.50 -8.55 -14.67
N PHE A 60 3.06 -7.36 -15.10
CA PHE A 60 2.04 -7.24 -16.13
C PHE A 60 2.52 -7.84 -17.47
N GLU A 61 3.80 -7.69 -17.79
CA GLU A 61 4.42 -8.22 -19.00
C GLU A 61 4.42 -9.75 -19.01
N ASN A 62 4.82 -10.38 -17.90
CA ASN A 62 4.81 -11.84 -17.77
C ASN A 62 3.38 -12.38 -17.81
N PHE A 63 2.44 -11.68 -17.19
CA PHE A 63 1.01 -11.99 -17.29
C PHE A 63 0.51 -11.96 -18.74
N LEU A 64 0.88 -10.95 -19.54
CA LEU A 64 0.54 -10.88 -20.97
C LEU A 64 1.19 -12.02 -21.78
N VAL A 65 2.45 -12.35 -21.50
CA VAL A 65 3.14 -13.49 -22.13
C VAL A 65 2.37 -14.78 -21.88
N ASP A 66 1.90 -15.02 -20.64
CA ASP A 66 1.11 -16.20 -20.30
C ASP A 66 -0.24 -16.23 -21.05
N LEU A 67 -0.94 -15.09 -21.13
CA LEU A 67 -2.19 -14.99 -21.88
C LEU A 67 -2.01 -15.19 -23.39
N SER A 68 -0.89 -14.73 -23.97
CA SER A 68 -0.64 -14.86 -25.42
C SER A 68 -0.47 -16.31 -25.88
N ARG A 69 -0.17 -17.23 -24.95
CA ARG A 69 0.10 -18.65 -25.22
C ARG A 69 -1.15 -19.52 -25.22
N VAL A 70 -2.30 -18.98 -24.83
CA VAL A 70 -3.55 -19.72 -24.73
C VAL A 70 -4.56 -19.23 -25.77
N ARG A 71 -5.41 -20.15 -26.23
CA ARG A 71 -6.43 -19.84 -27.24
C ARG A 71 -7.68 -19.18 -26.65
N VAL A 72 -7.99 -19.47 -25.38
CA VAL A 72 -9.22 -19.03 -24.72
C VAL A 72 -8.87 -18.58 -23.31
N VAL A 73 -9.32 -17.39 -22.93
CA VAL A 73 -9.16 -16.80 -21.60
C VAL A 73 -10.54 -16.57 -21.00
N TYR A 74 -10.79 -17.11 -19.82
CA TYR A 74 -12.00 -16.83 -19.04
C TYR A 74 -11.74 -15.69 -18.06
N ILE A 75 -12.63 -14.72 -17.99
CA ILE A 75 -12.50 -13.55 -17.12
C ILE A 75 -13.71 -13.50 -16.19
N GLY A 76 -13.46 -13.56 -14.88
CA GLY A 76 -14.48 -13.30 -13.87
C GLY A 76 -14.55 -11.81 -13.53
N GLU A 77 -15.77 -11.27 -13.33
CA GLU A 77 -15.96 -9.87 -13.02
C GLU A 77 -17.19 -9.61 -12.13
N THR A 78 -17.27 -8.39 -11.60
CA THR A 78 -18.52 -7.81 -11.10
C THR A 78 -18.99 -6.80 -12.15
N HIS A 79 -20.14 -7.05 -12.78
CA HIS A 79 -20.63 -6.31 -13.95
C HIS A 79 -20.78 -4.79 -13.78
N THR A 80 -20.82 -4.29 -12.55
CA THR A 80 -20.96 -2.87 -12.24
C THR A 80 -19.68 -2.23 -11.71
N ASN A 81 -18.55 -2.96 -11.73
CA ASN A 81 -17.28 -2.46 -11.21
C ASN A 81 -16.43 -1.85 -12.32
N GLN A 82 -16.32 -0.53 -12.33
CA GLN A 82 -15.51 0.22 -13.31
C GLN A 82 -14.06 -0.26 -13.36
N SER A 83 -13.43 -0.55 -12.21
CA SER A 83 -12.03 -0.99 -12.17
C SER A 83 -11.81 -2.34 -12.85
N HIS A 84 -12.84 -3.20 -12.91
CA HIS A 84 -12.75 -4.46 -13.65
C HIS A 84 -12.78 -4.21 -15.16
N HIS A 85 -13.68 -3.34 -15.63
CA HIS A 85 -13.75 -2.98 -17.04
C HIS A 85 -12.47 -2.26 -17.51
N ASP A 86 -11.90 -1.39 -16.68
CA ASP A 86 -10.66 -0.67 -16.99
C ASP A 86 -9.48 -1.63 -17.23
N ILE A 87 -9.30 -2.63 -16.35
CA ILE A 87 -8.21 -3.59 -16.50
C ILE A 87 -8.43 -4.52 -17.69
N GLN A 88 -9.67 -4.94 -17.96
CA GLN A 88 -10.00 -5.75 -19.13
C GLN A 88 -9.66 -5.01 -20.43
N LEU A 89 -10.06 -3.74 -20.54
CA LEU A 89 -9.75 -2.91 -21.70
C LEU A 89 -8.23 -2.76 -21.88
N ARG A 90 -7.49 -2.54 -20.80
CA ARG A 90 -6.02 -2.48 -20.84
C ARG A 90 -5.44 -3.80 -21.36
N VAL A 91 -5.87 -4.94 -20.82
CA VAL A 91 -5.36 -6.25 -21.23
C VAL A 91 -5.64 -6.54 -22.71
N ILE A 92 -6.87 -6.29 -23.17
CA ILE A 92 -7.25 -6.49 -24.58
C ILE A 92 -6.38 -5.61 -25.49
N LYS A 93 -6.23 -4.33 -25.16
CA LYS A 93 -5.38 -3.43 -25.95
C LYS A 93 -3.96 -3.93 -26.05
N GLU A 94 -3.36 -4.36 -24.95
CA GLU A 94 -1.96 -4.80 -24.94
C GLU A 94 -1.73 -6.14 -25.63
N LEU A 95 -2.72 -7.04 -25.64
CA LEU A 95 -2.62 -8.32 -26.36
C LEU A 95 -2.74 -8.18 -27.89
N PHE A 96 -3.42 -7.13 -28.37
CA PHE A 96 -3.70 -6.91 -29.80
C PHE A 96 -3.11 -5.60 -30.33
N LYS A 97 -2.12 -5.04 -29.64
CA LYS A 97 -1.24 -4.00 -30.19
C LYS A 97 -0.42 -4.58 -31.34
#